data_AF-A0A409WDP9-F1
#
_entry.id   AF-A0A409WDP9-F1
#
_cell.length_a   1.000
_cell.length_b   1.000
_cell.length_c   1.000
_cell.angle_alpha   90.00
_cell.angle_beta   90.00
_cell.angle_gamma   90.00
#
_symmetry.space_group_name_H-M   'P 1'
#
loop_
_entity.id
_entity.type
_entity.pdbx_description
1 polymer ?
#
loop_
_entity_poly.entity_id
_entity_poly.type
_entity_poly.pdbx_seq_one_letter_code
_entity_poly.pdbx_strand_id
1 'polypeptide(L)'
;MPVLLEKVYRYPTPAQLVRPAGKGPFYPVTRAQKCGIFNNWQVTGGVPYAIQESRDTWEEAVAVYEAAYNEGTIEVIPLPGTEYENAPYDMKPIKVVREYDPSTTCKYRIPDATSFTKPKYWSRIYVVFEGEEVGLFWTWHQVMTRTAFLKEFRYETYGSNYRLAITQYAIEQKKRTLKVTPRPGGVFDVPVEDSDDN
;
A
#
# COMPACT_ATOMS: atom_id res chain seq x y z
N MET A 1 -18.24 -22.15 -17.78
CA MET A 1 -17.80 -20.82 -18.26
C MET A 1 -16.28 -20.80 -18.25
N PRO A 2 -15.60 -20.25 -19.28
CA PRO A 2 -14.15 -20.14 -19.30
C PRO A 2 -13.67 -19.23 -18.16
N VAL A 3 -12.62 -19.64 -17.46
CA VAL A 3 -11.99 -18.83 -16.40
C VAL A 3 -11.16 -17.74 -17.08
N LEU A 4 -11.48 -16.48 -16.82
CA LEU A 4 -10.64 -15.36 -17.27
C LEU A 4 -9.36 -15.33 -16.42
N LEU A 5 -8.21 -15.14 -17.09
CA LEU A 5 -6.90 -15.11 -16.47
C LEU A 5 -6.26 -13.73 -16.69
N GLU A 6 -5.52 -13.24 -15.70
CA GLU A 6 -4.68 -12.04 -15.79
C GLU A 6 -3.20 -12.38 -15.59
N LYS A 7 -2.33 -11.52 -16.13
CA LYS A 7 -0.88 -11.60 -15.90
C LYS A 7 -0.55 -10.94 -14.57
N VAL A 8 0.06 -11.68 -13.66
CA VAL A 8 0.62 -11.15 -12.42
C VAL A 8 2.13 -11.25 -12.49
N TYR A 9 2.79 -10.10 -12.67
CA TYR A 9 4.23 -10.01 -12.82
C TYR A 9 4.96 -10.32 -11.50
N ARG A 10 6.06 -11.04 -11.59
CA ARG A 10 6.88 -11.44 -10.44
C ARG A 10 7.76 -10.29 -9.97
N TYR A 11 7.99 -10.23 -8.67
CA TYR A 11 8.90 -9.31 -8.00
C TYR A 11 9.77 -10.10 -6.99
N PRO A 12 10.97 -9.60 -6.64
CA PRO A 12 11.86 -10.31 -5.73
C PRO A 12 11.25 -10.42 -4.32
N THR A 13 11.48 -11.54 -3.66
CA THR A 13 11.24 -11.63 -2.20
C THR A 13 12.27 -10.79 -1.44
N PRO A 14 12.03 -10.43 -0.17
CA PRO A 14 13.02 -9.69 0.63
C PRO A 14 14.41 -10.35 0.66
N ALA A 15 14.47 -11.70 0.67
CA ALA A 15 15.71 -12.46 0.64
C ALA A 15 16.42 -12.45 -0.74
N GLN A 16 15.70 -12.11 -1.81
CA GLN A 16 16.23 -12.01 -3.17
C GLN A 16 16.68 -10.58 -3.54
N LEU A 17 16.49 -9.61 -2.65
CA LEU A 17 16.90 -8.23 -2.89
C LEU A 17 18.43 -8.13 -2.99
N VAL A 18 18.89 -7.49 -4.05
CA VAL A 18 20.31 -7.22 -4.27
C VAL A 18 20.63 -5.81 -3.79
N ARG A 19 21.59 -5.67 -2.87
CA ARG A 19 22.05 -4.38 -2.38
C ARG A 19 22.76 -3.59 -3.48
N PRO A 20 22.25 -2.41 -3.90
CA PRO A 20 22.97 -1.55 -4.82
C PRO A 20 24.32 -1.09 -4.23
N ALA A 21 25.32 -0.90 -5.09
CA ALA A 21 26.63 -0.41 -4.65
C ALA A 21 26.55 1.04 -4.11
N GLY A 22 27.31 1.37 -3.08
CA GLY A 22 27.35 2.73 -2.52
C GLY A 22 26.68 2.87 -1.16
N LYS A 23 26.59 4.11 -0.66
CA LYS A 23 26.13 4.44 0.70
C LYS A 23 24.66 4.88 0.77
N GLY A 24 23.97 4.98 -0.37
CA GLY A 24 22.61 5.50 -0.47
C GLY A 24 22.55 6.90 -1.11
N PRO A 25 21.36 7.50 -1.20
CA PRO A 25 20.08 6.98 -0.69
C PRO A 25 19.61 5.72 -1.43
N PHE A 26 18.90 4.85 -0.71
CA PHE A 26 18.28 3.64 -1.24
C PHE A 26 16.78 3.89 -1.46
N TYR A 27 16.28 3.50 -2.62
CA TYR A 27 14.90 3.72 -3.05
C TYR A 27 14.15 2.39 -3.13
N PRO A 28 13.41 1.98 -2.09
CA PRO A 28 12.40 0.94 -2.21
C PRO A 28 11.31 1.37 -3.21
N VAL A 29 11.22 0.63 -4.30
CA VAL A 29 10.23 0.82 -5.36
C VAL A 29 9.27 -0.36 -5.35
N THR A 30 8.02 -0.08 -5.04
CA THR A 30 6.98 -1.08 -4.76
C THR A 30 5.81 -1.01 -5.73
N ARG A 31 5.78 0.03 -6.59
CA ARG A 31 4.93 0.09 -7.77
C ARG A 31 5.65 0.77 -8.92
N ALA A 32 6.00 0.02 -9.97
CA ALA A 32 6.80 0.51 -11.11
C ALA A 32 6.87 -0.55 -12.23
N GLN A 33 7.63 -0.28 -13.30
CA GLN A 33 7.91 -1.29 -14.34
C GLN A 33 8.80 -2.43 -13.83
N LYS A 34 9.60 -2.15 -12.79
CA LYS A 34 10.39 -3.11 -12.04
C LYS A 34 10.43 -2.72 -10.56
N CYS A 35 10.11 -3.65 -9.67
CA CYS A 35 10.15 -3.45 -8.24
C CYS A 35 11.45 -4.00 -7.62
N GLY A 36 11.87 -3.41 -6.50
CA GLY A 36 13.11 -3.74 -5.81
C GLY A 36 13.62 -2.55 -5.00
N ILE A 37 14.90 -2.56 -4.65
CA ILE A 37 15.59 -1.42 -4.03
C ILE A 37 16.71 -0.96 -4.95
N PHE A 38 16.74 0.34 -5.24
CA PHE A 38 17.64 0.93 -6.23
C PHE A 38 18.39 2.14 -5.65
N ASN A 39 19.43 2.62 -6.34
CA ASN A 39 20.07 3.92 -6.03
C ASN A 39 19.49 5.08 -6.85
N ASN A 40 18.56 4.78 -7.75
CA ASN A 40 17.86 5.77 -8.56
C ASN A 40 16.42 5.32 -8.78
N TRP A 41 15.55 6.23 -9.18
CA TRP A 41 14.12 5.98 -9.35
C TRP A 41 13.70 5.81 -10.81
N GLN A 42 14.64 5.71 -11.77
CA GLN A 42 14.30 5.73 -13.21
C GLN A 42 13.33 4.62 -13.64
N VAL A 43 13.30 3.50 -12.91
CA VAL A 43 12.37 2.38 -13.12
C VAL A 43 10.88 2.73 -12.98
N THR A 44 10.54 3.89 -12.42
CA THR A 44 9.16 4.37 -12.26
C THR A 44 8.61 5.14 -13.47
N GLY A 45 9.46 5.43 -14.46
CA GLY A 45 9.09 6.28 -15.61
C GLY A 45 7.82 5.80 -16.32
N GLY A 46 6.84 6.69 -16.47
CA GLY A 46 5.59 6.44 -17.19
C GLY A 46 4.54 5.60 -16.47
N VAL A 47 4.82 5.05 -15.28
CA VAL A 47 3.86 4.23 -14.53
C VAL A 47 2.94 5.12 -13.69
N PRO A 48 1.61 5.08 -13.90
CA PRO A 48 0.67 5.84 -13.08
C PRO A 48 0.77 5.45 -11.62
N TYR A 49 0.79 6.46 -10.75
CA TYR A 49 0.86 6.30 -9.30
C TYR A 49 2.05 5.46 -8.83
N ALA A 50 3.18 5.51 -9.54
CA ALA A 50 4.38 4.81 -9.13
C ALA A 50 4.75 5.13 -7.66
N ILE A 51 5.10 4.10 -6.90
CA ILE A 51 5.38 4.21 -5.47
C ILE A 51 6.87 3.97 -5.26
N GLN A 52 7.53 5.04 -4.81
CA GLN A 52 8.91 5.03 -4.38
C GLN A 52 9.08 5.97 -3.19
N GLU A 53 10.02 5.65 -2.31
CA GLU A 53 10.47 6.55 -1.26
C GLU A 53 11.97 6.40 -1.06
N SER A 54 12.65 7.42 -0.53
CA SER A 54 14.09 7.37 -0.23
C SER A 54 14.34 7.00 1.23
N ARG A 55 15.32 6.13 1.47
CA ARG A 55 15.83 5.77 2.80
C ARG A 55 17.35 5.91 2.84
N ASP A 56 17.87 6.28 4.01
CA ASP A 56 19.29 6.58 4.17
C ASP A 56 20.12 5.30 4.31
N THR A 57 19.50 4.24 4.84
CA THR A 57 20.16 2.95 5.07
C THR A 57 19.52 1.82 4.28
N TRP A 58 20.30 0.77 4.00
CA TRP A 58 19.83 -0.42 3.31
C TRP A 58 18.76 -1.14 4.14
N GLU A 59 18.96 -1.21 5.45
CA GLU A 59 18.09 -1.89 6.40
C GLU A 59 16.71 -1.23 6.47
N GLU A 60 16.65 0.10 6.44
CA GLU A 60 15.38 0.83 6.35
C GLU A 60 14.67 0.62 5.02
N ALA A 61 15.41 0.61 3.91
CA ALA A 61 14.84 0.35 2.59
C ALA A 61 14.27 -1.08 2.50
N VAL A 62 14.98 -2.08 3.05
CA VAL A 62 14.51 -3.46 3.15
C VAL A 62 13.26 -3.54 4.02
N ALA A 63 13.21 -2.85 5.16
CA ALA A 63 12.03 -2.85 6.02
C ALA A 63 10.78 -2.28 5.33
N VAL A 64 10.93 -1.22 4.51
CA VAL A 64 9.83 -0.68 3.69
C VAL A 64 9.37 -1.70 2.65
N TYR A 65 10.32 -2.28 1.91
CA TYR A 65 10.01 -3.26 0.87
C TYR A 65 9.35 -4.52 1.45
N GLU A 66 9.86 -5.02 2.58
CA GLU A 66 9.34 -6.17 3.30
C GLU A 66 7.93 -5.91 3.83
N ALA A 67 7.63 -4.71 4.34
CA ALA A 67 6.27 -4.34 4.73
C ALA A 67 5.31 -4.43 3.53
N ALA A 68 5.68 -3.86 2.38
CA ALA A 68 4.91 -3.94 1.15
C ALA A 68 4.73 -5.39 0.64
N TYR A 69 5.80 -6.20 0.73
CA TYR A 69 5.78 -7.61 0.34
C TYR A 69 4.82 -8.42 1.22
N ASN A 70 4.89 -8.23 2.54
CA ASN A 70 4.05 -8.93 3.51
C ASN A 70 2.58 -8.51 3.43
N GLU A 71 2.29 -7.26 3.08
CA GLU A 71 0.93 -6.79 2.79
C GLU A 71 0.40 -7.30 1.43
N GLY A 72 1.27 -7.84 0.57
CA GLY A 72 0.87 -8.32 -0.76
C GLY A 72 0.48 -7.20 -1.72
N THR A 73 0.99 -5.99 -1.50
CA THR A 73 0.60 -4.75 -2.20
C THR A 73 1.64 -4.26 -3.20
N ILE A 74 2.70 -5.04 -3.45
CA ILE A 74 3.68 -4.75 -4.51
C ILE A 74 3.06 -5.02 -5.88
N GLU A 75 3.23 -4.08 -6.80
CA GLU A 75 2.62 -4.13 -8.13
C GLU A 75 3.65 -3.80 -9.22
N VAL A 76 3.93 -4.76 -10.10
CA VAL A 76 4.82 -4.57 -11.25
C VAL A 76 3.98 -4.33 -12.50
N ILE A 77 4.20 -3.19 -13.16
CA ILE A 77 3.43 -2.71 -14.32
C ILE A 77 4.39 -2.42 -15.49
N PRO A 78 4.79 -3.43 -16.27
CA PRO A 78 5.60 -3.22 -17.46
C PRO A 78 4.86 -2.40 -18.51
N LEU A 79 5.54 -1.45 -19.13
CA LEU A 79 4.99 -0.67 -20.24
C LEU A 79 5.40 -1.30 -21.58
N PRO A 80 4.54 -1.26 -22.62
CA PRO A 80 4.90 -1.72 -23.96
C PRO A 80 6.11 -0.96 -24.51
N GLY A 81 7.02 -1.67 -25.19
CA GLY A 81 8.20 -1.08 -25.83
C GLY A 81 9.35 -0.73 -24.88
N THR A 82 9.25 -1.06 -23.58
CA THR A 82 10.36 -0.89 -22.63
C THR A 82 11.14 -2.19 -22.43
N GLU A 83 12.32 -2.10 -21.82
CA GLU A 83 13.13 -3.27 -21.47
C GLU A 83 12.40 -4.24 -20.50
N TYR A 84 11.33 -3.77 -19.84
CA TYR A 84 10.57 -4.54 -18.86
C TYR A 84 9.35 -5.26 -19.45
N GLU A 85 8.97 -4.99 -20.71
CA GLU A 85 7.75 -5.52 -21.34
C GLU A 85 7.61 -7.06 -21.21
N ASN A 86 8.74 -7.76 -21.25
CA ASN A 86 8.81 -9.22 -21.15
C ASN A 86 9.18 -9.73 -19.74
N ALA A 87 8.90 -8.93 -18.69
CA ALA A 87 9.14 -9.34 -17.31
C ALA A 87 8.40 -10.67 -16.99
N PRO A 88 8.99 -11.55 -16.16
CA PRO A 88 8.38 -12.83 -15.83
C PRO A 88 7.05 -12.63 -15.08
N TYR A 89 6.04 -13.43 -15.43
CA TYR A 89 4.70 -13.37 -14.83
C TYR A 89 4.11 -14.76 -14.64
N ASP A 90 3.10 -14.83 -13.79
CA ASP A 90 2.22 -15.97 -13.61
C ASP A 90 0.81 -15.62 -14.11
N MET A 91 0.14 -16.57 -14.75
CA MET A 91 -1.27 -16.43 -15.11
C MET A 91 -2.12 -16.78 -13.89
N LYS A 92 -2.94 -15.84 -13.40
CA LYS A 92 -3.84 -16.07 -12.26
C LYS A 92 -5.30 -15.87 -12.66
N PRO A 93 -6.25 -16.63 -12.10
CA PRO A 93 -7.66 -16.35 -12.28
C PRO A 93 -8.00 -14.93 -11.84
N ILE A 94 -8.71 -14.20 -12.70
CA ILE A 94 -9.27 -12.91 -12.33
C ILE A 94 -10.28 -13.17 -11.22
N LYS A 95 -10.06 -12.55 -10.06
CA LYS A 95 -11.08 -12.55 -9.01
C LYS A 95 -12.28 -11.80 -9.55
N VAL A 96 -13.40 -12.50 -9.71
CA VAL A 96 -14.66 -11.85 -10.09
C VAL A 96 -14.99 -10.89 -8.97
N VAL A 97 -14.87 -9.60 -9.25
CA VAL A 97 -15.26 -8.53 -8.36
C VAL A 97 -16.72 -8.79 -7.99
N ARG A 98 -17.03 -8.81 -6.68
CA ARG A 98 -18.40 -8.91 -6.19
C ARG A 98 -19.25 -7.92 -6.99
N GLU A 99 -20.39 -8.35 -7.53
CA GLU A 99 -21.31 -7.41 -8.19
C GLU A 99 -21.59 -6.29 -7.19
N TYR A 100 -21.11 -5.09 -7.55
CA TYR A 100 -21.28 -3.93 -6.70
C TYR A 100 -22.74 -3.53 -6.77
N ASP A 101 -23.47 -3.81 -5.71
CA ASP A 101 -24.80 -3.28 -5.52
C ASP A 101 -24.67 -1.92 -4.79
N PRO A 102 -24.89 -0.79 -5.49
CA PRO A 102 -24.83 0.54 -4.89
C PRO A 102 -25.86 0.75 -3.77
N SER A 103 -26.88 -0.12 -3.66
CA SER A 103 -27.87 -0.05 -2.58
C SER A 103 -27.41 -0.75 -1.30
N THR A 104 -26.40 -1.62 -1.37
CA THR A 104 -25.87 -2.31 -0.19
C THR A 104 -24.89 -1.39 0.55
N THR A 105 -25.28 -0.94 1.75
CA THR A 105 -24.38 -0.16 2.61
C THR A 105 -23.39 -1.10 3.29
N CYS A 106 -22.22 -1.32 2.69
CA CYS A 106 -21.14 -2.05 3.36
C CYS A 106 -20.55 -1.21 4.50
N LYS A 107 -20.46 -1.79 5.70
CA LYS A 107 -19.70 -1.21 6.80
C LYS A 107 -18.27 -1.73 6.74
N TYR A 108 -17.30 -0.85 6.92
CA TYR A 108 -15.89 -1.21 6.97
C TYR A 108 -15.32 -0.92 8.35
N ARG A 109 -14.35 -1.74 8.75
CA ARG A 109 -13.73 -1.63 10.07
C ARG A 109 -12.88 -0.37 10.12
N ILE A 110 -13.09 0.44 11.17
CA ILE A 110 -12.18 1.52 11.55
C ILE A 110 -11.37 1.01 12.74
N PRO A 111 -10.03 0.87 12.63
CA PRO A 111 -9.20 0.40 13.74
C PRO A 111 -9.30 1.32 14.96
N ASP A 112 -9.27 0.75 16.16
CA ASP A 112 -9.21 1.53 17.40
C ASP A 112 -7.81 2.17 17.53
N ALA A 113 -7.74 3.41 18.04
CA ALA A 113 -6.47 4.10 18.24
C ALA A 113 -5.48 3.28 19.10
N THR A 114 -5.96 2.50 20.06
CA THR A 114 -5.13 1.65 20.94
C THR A 114 -4.59 0.39 20.25
N SER A 115 -5.10 0.04 19.07
CA SER A 115 -4.67 -1.16 18.33
C SER A 115 -3.35 -0.99 17.57
N PHE A 116 -2.85 0.24 17.40
CA PHE A 116 -1.64 0.49 16.63
C PHE A 116 -0.37 0.14 17.41
N THR A 117 0.50 -0.64 16.78
CA THR A 117 1.83 -0.98 17.30
C THR A 117 2.92 -0.38 16.42
N LYS A 118 3.93 0.23 17.03
CA LYS A 118 5.09 0.77 16.30
C LYS A 118 5.95 -0.37 15.75
N PRO A 119 6.39 -0.31 14.47
CA PRO A 119 7.32 -1.30 13.93
C PRO A 119 8.74 -1.04 14.46
N LYS A 120 9.68 -1.93 14.14
CA LYS A 120 11.08 -1.78 14.51
C LYS A 120 11.72 -0.53 13.87
N TYR A 121 11.47 -0.30 12.59
CA TYR A 121 11.99 0.83 11.82
C TYR A 121 10.84 1.78 11.48
N TRP A 122 10.86 2.97 12.07
CA TRP A 122 9.86 4.02 11.80
C TRP A 122 10.54 5.39 11.93
N SER A 123 10.74 6.06 10.80
CA SER A 123 11.26 7.43 10.77
C SER A 123 10.16 8.46 10.53
N ARG A 124 9.02 8.01 9.99
CA ARG A 124 7.86 8.81 9.66
C ARG A 124 6.60 8.07 10.03
N ILE A 125 5.61 8.84 10.45
CA ILE A 125 4.28 8.36 10.83
C ILE A 125 3.29 9.14 10.01
N TYR A 126 2.47 8.41 9.28
CA TYR A 126 1.40 8.94 8.47
C TYR A 126 0.07 8.55 9.12
N VAL A 127 -0.86 9.48 9.17
CA VAL A 127 -2.23 9.20 9.56
C VAL A 127 -3.10 9.40 8.34
N VAL A 128 -3.76 8.33 7.87
CA VAL A 128 -4.78 8.41 6.81
C VAL A 128 -6.14 8.52 7.48
N PHE A 129 -6.78 9.66 7.30
CA PHE A 129 -8.12 9.95 7.82
C PHE A 129 -9.20 9.59 6.80
N GLU A 130 -8.90 9.68 5.51
CA GLU A 130 -9.82 9.33 4.42
C GLU A 130 -9.05 8.54 3.34
N GLY A 131 -9.46 7.30 3.09
CA GLY A 131 -8.72 6.33 2.27
C GLY A 131 -9.52 5.04 1.99
N GLU A 132 -8.98 4.14 1.19
CA GLU A 132 -9.47 2.75 1.06
C GLU A 132 -9.37 2.03 2.41
N GLU A 133 -8.39 2.41 3.24
CA GLU A 133 -8.27 2.04 4.65
C GLU A 133 -7.74 3.25 5.44
N VAL A 134 -8.26 3.46 6.66
CA VAL A 134 -7.86 4.54 7.57
C VAL A 134 -7.00 3.99 8.70
N GLY A 135 -6.04 4.76 9.18
CA GLY A 135 -5.15 4.31 10.25
C GLY A 135 -3.83 5.05 10.35
N LEU A 136 -2.93 4.51 11.18
CA LEU A 136 -1.53 4.91 11.26
C LEU A 136 -0.67 4.00 10.40
N PHE A 137 0.18 4.62 9.58
CA PHE A 137 1.07 3.94 8.65
C PHE A 137 2.51 4.47 8.80
N TRP A 138 3.48 3.63 8.44
CA TRP A 138 4.91 3.85 8.74
C TRP A 138 5.75 4.07 7.49
N THR A 139 5.15 3.83 6.32
CA THR A 139 5.79 3.94 5.01
C THR A 139 4.93 4.77 4.08
N TRP A 140 5.57 5.42 3.11
CA TRP A 140 4.85 6.12 2.06
C TRP A 140 4.08 5.15 1.17
N HIS A 141 4.62 3.93 0.99
CA HIS A 141 3.94 2.86 0.30
C HIS A 141 2.55 2.54 0.87
N GLN A 142 2.46 2.38 2.19
CA GLN A 142 1.18 2.09 2.86
C GLN A 142 0.15 3.21 2.63
N VAL A 143 0.57 4.47 2.67
CA VAL A 143 -0.32 5.60 2.40
C VAL A 143 -0.80 5.58 0.95
N MET A 144 0.12 5.48 0.00
CA MET A 144 -0.21 5.55 -1.43
C MET A 144 -1.10 4.40 -1.90
N THR A 145 -0.86 3.18 -1.42
CA THR A 145 -1.72 2.02 -1.75
C THR A 145 -3.17 2.22 -1.33
N ARG A 146 -3.41 3.03 -0.30
CA ARG A 146 -4.75 3.29 0.26
C ARG A 146 -5.41 4.54 -0.29
N THR A 147 -4.68 5.42 -0.97
CA THR A 147 -5.21 6.72 -1.40
C THR A 147 -5.12 6.97 -2.91
N ALA A 148 -4.22 6.28 -3.63
CA ALA A 148 -3.90 6.59 -5.03
C ALA A 148 -5.09 6.55 -6.00
N PHE A 149 -6.10 5.72 -5.73
CA PHE A 149 -7.26 5.54 -6.60
C PHE A 149 -8.48 6.36 -6.19
N LEU A 150 -8.35 7.18 -5.15
CA LEU A 150 -9.45 7.98 -4.66
C LEU A 150 -9.41 9.38 -5.24
N LYS A 151 -10.59 9.88 -5.62
CA LYS A 151 -10.77 11.28 -6.00
C LYS A 151 -10.56 12.22 -4.80
N GLU A 152 -10.97 11.79 -3.63
CA GLU A 152 -10.87 12.52 -2.36
C GLU A 152 -10.20 11.61 -1.33
N PHE A 153 -9.14 12.11 -0.70
CA PHE A 153 -8.43 11.44 0.38
C PHE A 153 -7.82 12.49 1.30
N ARG A 154 -7.51 12.08 2.54
CA ARG A 154 -6.91 12.96 3.54
C ARG A 154 -5.91 12.18 4.36
N TYR A 155 -4.66 12.65 4.36
CA TYR A 155 -3.62 12.13 5.23
C TYR A 155 -2.75 13.27 5.75
N GLU A 156 -2.09 13.05 6.89
CA GLU A 156 -1.09 13.95 7.45
C GLU A 156 0.16 13.18 7.89
N THR A 157 1.30 13.86 7.93
CA THR A 157 2.56 13.31 8.46
C THR A 157 2.90 13.97 9.79
N TYR A 158 3.34 13.16 10.75
CA TYR A 158 3.67 13.60 12.11
C TYR A 158 5.17 13.43 12.40
N GLY A 159 5.99 13.23 11.36
CA GLY A 159 7.41 12.89 11.54
C GLY A 159 7.56 11.67 12.44
N SER A 160 8.38 11.77 13.48
CA SER A 160 8.56 10.73 14.51
C SER A 160 7.72 10.94 15.78
N ASN A 161 6.69 11.81 15.75
CA ASN A 161 5.88 12.08 16.95
C ASN A 161 4.68 11.11 17.04
N TYR A 162 4.94 9.90 17.54
CA TYR A 162 3.91 8.87 17.69
C TYR A 162 2.74 9.30 18.58
N ARG A 163 3.03 9.98 19.70
CA ARG A 163 1.99 10.42 20.63
C ARG A 163 1.05 11.44 19.98
N LEU A 164 1.58 12.35 19.17
CA LEU A 164 0.76 13.31 18.46
C LEU A 164 -0.10 12.63 17.39
N ALA A 165 0.50 11.74 16.58
CA ALA A 165 -0.21 10.99 15.54
C ALA A 165 -1.40 10.18 16.09
N ILE A 166 -1.18 9.39 17.14
CA ILE A 166 -2.23 8.57 17.76
C ILE A 166 -3.30 9.44 18.43
N THR A 167 -2.90 10.57 19.05
CA THR A 167 -3.86 11.51 19.66
C THR A 167 -4.75 12.13 18.59
N GLN A 168 -4.18 12.56 17.46
CA GLN A 168 -4.98 13.15 16.38
C GLN A 168 -5.92 12.13 15.76
N TYR A 169 -5.45 10.90 15.52
CA TYR A 169 -6.32 9.82 15.04
C TYR A 169 -7.48 9.55 15.99
N ALA A 170 -7.21 9.44 17.30
CA ALA A 170 -8.25 9.22 18.31
C ALA A 170 -9.29 10.37 18.36
N ILE A 171 -8.85 11.62 18.17
CA ILE A 171 -9.75 12.78 18.10
C ILE A 171 -10.69 12.66 16.90
N GLU A 172 -10.17 12.35 15.72
CA GLU A 172 -10.97 12.20 14.49
C GLU A 172 -11.89 10.98 14.56
N GLN A 173 -11.44 9.88 15.17
CA GLN A 173 -12.26 8.71 15.45
C GLN A 173 -13.45 9.06 16.36
N LYS A 174 -13.20 9.78 17.46
CA LYS A 174 -14.26 10.23 18.39
C LYS A 174 -15.26 11.18 17.72
N LYS A 175 -14.79 12.05 16.82
CA LYS A 175 -15.63 12.97 16.04
C LYS A 175 -16.37 12.28 14.89
N ARG A 176 -16.08 11.01 14.59
CA ARG A 176 -16.60 10.25 13.44
C ARG A 176 -16.30 10.93 12.10
N THR A 177 -15.12 11.52 11.97
CA THR A 177 -14.64 12.20 10.75
C THR A 177 -13.71 11.33 9.91
N LEU A 178 -13.46 10.08 10.32
CA LEU A 178 -12.72 9.09 9.53
C LEU A 178 -13.64 8.52 8.44
N LYS A 179 -13.13 8.41 7.20
CA LYS A 179 -13.91 7.95 6.04
C LYS A 179 -13.18 6.80 5.33
N VAL A 180 -13.80 5.63 5.31
CA VAL A 180 -13.29 4.44 4.60
C VAL A 180 -14.06 4.30 3.29
N THR A 181 -13.34 4.34 2.15
CA THR A 181 -13.91 4.24 0.80
C THR A 181 -13.15 3.19 -0.02
N PRO A 182 -13.36 1.89 0.22
CA PRO A 182 -12.62 0.84 -0.50
C PRO A 182 -13.07 0.77 -1.95
N ARG A 183 -12.14 0.36 -2.82
CA ARG A 183 -12.46 0.06 -4.21
C ARG A 183 -13.12 -1.31 -4.30
N PRO A 184 -14.27 -1.47 -4.98
CA PRO A 184 -14.91 -2.77 -5.16
C PRO A 184 -13.95 -3.83 -5.70
N GLY A 185 -13.82 -4.95 -4.99
CA GLY A 185 -12.92 -6.05 -5.31
C GLY A 185 -11.42 -5.77 -5.09
N GLY A 186 -11.09 -4.60 -4.54
CA GLY A 186 -9.73 -4.24 -4.14
C GLY A 186 -9.25 -5.01 -2.92
N VAL A 187 -7.96 -4.89 -2.61
CA VAL A 187 -7.32 -5.58 -1.47
C VAL A 187 -7.91 -5.13 -0.12
N PHE A 188 -8.43 -3.90 -0.05
CA PHE A 188 -9.02 -3.31 1.16
C PHE A 188 -10.55 -3.41 1.20
N ASP A 189 -11.18 -4.06 0.22
CA ASP A 189 -12.63 -4.29 0.18
C ASP A 189 -13.02 -5.49 1.07
N VAL A 190 -12.90 -5.28 2.38
CA VAL A 190 -13.19 -6.29 3.41
C VAL A 190 -14.30 -5.75 4.31
N PRO A 191 -15.58 -5.96 3.96
CA PRO A 191 -16.69 -5.51 4.79
C PRO A 191 -16.68 -6.24 6.14
N VAL A 192 -17.12 -5.55 7.18
CA VAL A 192 -17.47 -6.19 8.45
C VAL A 192 -18.76 -6.97 8.19
N GLU A 193 -18.71 -8.29 8.33
CA GLU A 193 -19.93 -9.08 8.39
C GLU A 193 -20.75 -8.52 9.55
N ASP A 194 -21.97 -8.06 9.28
CA ASP A 194 -22.93 -7.85 10.34
C ASP A 194 -23.09 -9.24 10.97
N SER A 195 -22.41 -9.50 12.09
CA SER A 195 -22.76 -10.63 12.92
C SER A 195 -24.22 -10.43 13.23
N ASP A 196 -25.08 -11.33 12.75
CA ASP A 196 -26.46 -11.43 13.19
C ASP A 196 -26.40 -11.56 14.73
N ASP A 197 -26.53 -10.43 15.42
CA ASP A 197 -26.67 -10.35 16.87
C ASP A 197 -27.96 -11.11 17.21
N ASN A 198 -27.76 -12.38 17.57
CA ASN A 198 -28.77 -13.32 18.03
C ASN A 198 -28.86 -13.25 19.56
#